data_AF-A0A848X0B3-F1
#
_entry.id   AF-A0A848X0B3-F1
#
_cell.length_a   1.000
_cell.length_b   1.000
_cell.length_c   1.000
_cell.angle_alpha   90.00
_cell.angle_beta   90.00
_cell.angle_gamma   90.00
#
_symmetry.space_group_name_H-M   'P 1'
#
loop_
_entity.id
_entity.type
_entity.pdbx_description
1 polymer ?
#
loop_
_entity_poly.entity_id
_entity_poly.type
_entity_poly.pdbx_seq_one_letter_code
_entity_poly.pdbx_strand_id
1 'polypeptide(L)'
;MNRFFLRLSLSVFVLTVSFFPVDAAPPDHDPVQNRRGTPNFLAKIKAGQDIHVAFLGGSITQNTKGHTAMIPAWLEEKYPDTDFTFTNAGLSSTCSTTGAFRLYDHVLEKGGIDLLIVEFAVNDDQDAMHSKEQATR
;
A
#
# COMPACT_ATOMS: atom_id res chain seq x y z
N MET A 1 -42.81 70.98 3.50
CA MET A 1 -42.60 70.18 4.72
C MET A 1 -42.09 68.80 4.30
N ASN A 2 -40.91 68.44 4.80
CA ASN A 2 -40.09 67.27 4.47
C ASN A 2 -40.84 65.94 4.38
N ARG A 3 -40.35 65.05 3.50
CA ARG A 3 -39.87 63.71 3.89
C ARG A 3 -39.11 63.03 2.73
N PHE A 4 -37.79 63.20 2.78
CA PHE A 4 -36.80 62.43 2.03
C PHE A 4 -36.77 61.01 2.64
N PHE A 5 -37.19 59.98 1.91
CA PHE A 5 -37.02 58.60 2.34
C PHE A 5 -35.82 58.00 1.62
N LEU A 6 -34.66 58.02 2.29
CA LEU A 6 -33.47 57.31 1.85
C LEU A 6 -33.69 55.81 2.14
N ARG A 7 -33.93 55.00 1.11
CA ARG A 7 -33.99 53.54 1.25
C ARG A 7 -32.56 53.00 1.25
N LEU A 8 -32.06 52.62 2.43
CA LEU A 8 -30.80 51.89 2.58
C LEU A 8 -31.04 50.43 2.14
N SER A 9 -30.60 50.06 0.94
CA SER A 9 -30.68 48.68 0.46
C SER A 9 -29.50 47.89 1.03
N LEU A 10 -29.74 47.10 2.08
CA LEU A 10 -28.76 46.16 2.61
C LEU A 10 -28.66 44.98 1.63
N SER A 11 -27.61 44.96 0.80
CA SER A 11 -27.33 43.83 -0.09
C SER A 11 -26.64 42.73 0.71
N VAL A 12 -27.38 41.67 1.04
CA VAL A 12 -26.82 40.45 1.64
C VAL A 12 -26.21 39.62 0.52
N PHE A 13 -24.88 39.50 0.51
CA PHE A 13 -24.16 38.61 -0.39
C PHE A 13 -24.18 37.19 0.21
N VAL A 14 -25.05 36.32 -0.27
CA VAL A 14 -25.05 34.89 0.12
C VAL A 14 -23.97 34.20 -0.70
N LEU A 15 -22.84 33.88 -0.07
CA LEU A 15 -21.78 33.08 -0.68
C LEU A 15 -22.25 31.61 -0.69
N THR A 16 -22.75 31.14 -1.83
CA THR A 16 -23.09 29.72 -2.00
C THR A 16 -21.80 28.91 -2.22
N VAL A 17 -21.34 28.23 -1.17
CA VAL A 17 -20.30 27.20 -1.32
C VAL A 17 -20.95 26.01 -2.02
N SER A 18 -20.65 25.85 -3.30
CA SER A 18 -21.10 24.70 -4.08
C SER A 18 -20.20 23.52 -3.71
N PHE A 19 -20.73 22.57 -2.94
CA PHE A 19 -20.09 21.27 -2.77
C PHE A 19 -20.32 20.47 -4.05
N PHE A 20 -19.33 20.46 -4.94
CA PHE A 20 -19.29 19.47 -6.00
C PHE A 20 -18.84 18.16 -5.37
N PRO A 21 -19.64 17.08 -5.43
CA PRO A 21 -19.11 15.77 -5.12
C PRO A 21 -17.97 15.50 -6.11
N VAL A 22 -16.75 15.32 -5.60
CA VAL A 22 -15.66 14.72 -6.38
C VAL A 22 -16.00 13.24 -6.45
N ASP A 23 -16.86 12.89 -7.39
CA ASP A 23 -17.04 11.50 -7.80
C ASP A 23 -15.87 11.17 -8.73
N ALA A 24 -14.70 10.93 -8.11
CA ALA A 24 -13.56 10.39 -8.83
C ALA A 24 -13.90 8.93 -9.14
N ALA A 25 -14.51 8.71 -10.30
CA ALA A 25 -14.63 7.38 -10.88
C ALA A 25 -13.24 6.73 -10.83
N PRO A 26 -13.13 5.47 -10.36
CA PRO A 26 -11.84 4.79 -10.32
C PRO A 26 -11.24 4.83 -11.74
N PRO A 27 -9.90 5.00 -11.85
CA PRO A 27 -9.26 5.11 -13.15
C PRO A 27 -9.66 3.95 -14.07
N ASP A 28 -9.91 4.24 -15.35
CA ASP A 28 -10.26 3.25 -16.39
C ASP A 28 -9.07 2.34 -16.79
N HIS A 29 -8.00 2.33 -16.01
CA HIS A 29 -6.89 1.41 -16.19
C HIS A 29 -6.95 0.35 -15.10
N ASP A 30 -6.59 -0.88 -15.46
CA ASP A 30 -6.36 -1.95 -14.49
C ASP A 30 -5.41 -1.41 -13.39
N PRO A 31 -5.85 -1.29 -12.13
CA PRO A 31 -4.99 -0.83 -11.05
C PRO A 31 -3.79 -1.76 -10.88
N VAL A 32 -3.88 -2.99 -11.40
CA VAL A 32 -2.80 -3.97 -11.45
C VAL A 32 -2.09 -3.90 -12.80
N GLN A 33 -0.99 -3.15 -12.84
CA GLN A 33 -0.08 -3.18 -13.98
C GLN A 33 0.82 -4.41 -13.88
N ASN A 34 0.59 -5.42 -14.73
CA ASN A 34 1.44 -6.61 -14.77
C ASN A 34 2.84 -6.24 -15.30
N ARG A 35 3.80 -6.10 -14.39
CA ARG A 35 5.20 -5.80 -14.70
C ARG A 35 6.05 -7.04 -14.89
N ARG A 36 5.51 -8.14 -15.44
CA ARG A 36 6.21 -9.43 -15.64
C ARG A 36 6.73 -10.10 -14.37
N GLY A 37 6.50 -9.55 -13.17
CA GLY A 37 6.70 -10.21 -11.87
C GLY A 37 8.09 -10.84 -11.65
N THR A 38 8.12 -12.09 -11.21
CA THR A 38 9.33 -12.85 -10.85
C THR A 38 10.38 -12.96 -11.97
N PRO A 39 10.04 -13.05 -13.27
CA PRO A 39 11.01 -12.88 -14.35
C PRO A 39 11.89 -11.63 -14.27
N ASN A 40 11.36 -10.48 -13.86
CA ASN A 40 12.16 -9.25 -13.74
C ASN A 40 13.12 -9.30 -12.55
N PHE A 41 12.66 -9.82 -11.42
CA PHE A 41 13.50 -10.10 -10.25
C PHE A 41 14.69 -11.02 -10.64
N LEU A 42 14.42 -12.11 -11.35
CA LEU A 42 15.46 -13.03 -11.81
C LEU A 42 16.40 -12.39 -12.84
N ALA A 43 15.88 -11.52 -13.71
CA ALA A 43 16.69 -10.80 -14.68
C ALA A 43 17.67 -9.82 -14.00
N LYS A 44 17.23 -9.14 -12.94
CA LYS A 44 18.10 -8.25 -12.15
C LYS A 44 19.21 -9.01 -11.43
N ILE A 45 18.90 -10.14 -10.82
CA ILE A 45 19.91 -11.05 -10.21
C ILE A 45 20.95 -11.45 -11.25
N LYS A 46 20.51 -11.92 -12.44
CA LYS A 46 21.42 -12.32 -13.53
C LYS A 46 22.28 -11.17 -14.05
N ALA A 47 21.82 -9.93 -13.90
CA ALA A 47 22.54 -8.73 -14.29
C ALA A 47 23.50 -8.24 -13.20
N GLY A 48 23.60 -8.91 -12.04
CA GLY A 48 24.45 -8.52 -10.93
C GLY A 48 24.01 -7.22 -10.27
N GLN A 49 22.71 -6.91 -10.29
CA GLN A 49 22.17 -5.74 -9.60
C GLN A 49 21.85 -6.09 -8.15
N ASP A 50 21.99 -5.10 -7.27
CA ASP A 50 21.48 -5.15 -5.90
C ASP A 50 19.98 -5.43 -5.91
N ILE A 51 19.54 -6.25 -4.95
CA ILE A 51 18.17 -6.74 -4.86
C ILE A 51 17.56 -6.36 -3.53
N HIS A 52 16.42 -5.68 -3.57
CA HIS A 52 15.65 -5.37 -2.38
C HIS A 52 14.39 -6.24 -2.28
N VAL A 53 14.32 -7.04 -1.21
CA VAL A 53 13.17 -7.87 -0.87
C VAL A 53 12.45 -7.29 0.34
N ALA A 54 11.14 -7.10 0.23
CA ALA A 54 10.32 -6.63 1.33
C ALA A 54 9.25 -7.66 1.72
N PHE A 55 8.91 -7.69 3.01
CA PHE A 55 7.87 -8.52 3.59
C PHE A 55 6.80 -7.62 4.20
N LEU A 56 5.53 -7.81 3.85
CA LEU A 56 4.41 -7.05 4.37
C LEU A 56 3.37 -8.02 4.92
N GLY A 57 3.04 -7.92 6.21
CA GLY A 57 2.08 -8.85 6.80
C GLY A 57 1.76 -8.62 8.26
N GLY A 58 1.05 -9.60 8.83
CA GLY A 58 0.66 -9.64 10.23
C GLY A 58 1.76 -10.13 11.18
N SER A 59 1.35 -10.78 12.28
CA SER A 59 2.25 -11.29 13.34
C SER A 59 3.23 -12.36 12.85
N ILE A 60 2.82 -13.20 11.89
CA ILE A 60 3.69 -14.22 11.28
C ILE A 60 4.83 -13.56 10.50
N THR A 61 4.57 -12.42 9.85
CA THR A 61 5.61 -11.62 9.19
C THR A 61 6.46 -10.84 10.18
N GLN A 62 5.85 -10.35 11.27
CA GLN A 62 6.61 -9.66 12.33
C GLN A 62 7.64 -10.58 13.00
N ASN A 63 7.38 -11.89 13.02
CA ASN A 63 8.28 -12.87 13.60
C ASN A 63 9.59 -13.02 12.80
N THR A 64 10.68 -12.49 13.35
CA THR A 64 12.02 -12.52 12.75
C THR A 64 12.69 -13.90 12.71
N LYS A 65 12.06 -14.94 13.24
CA LYS A 65 12.56 -16.33 13.20
C LYS A 65 11.82 -17.21 12.19
N GLY A 66 10.79 -16.68 11.52
CA GLY A 66 9.96 -17.42 10.58
C GLY A 66 10.43 -17.29 9.14
N HIS A 67 9.47 -17.17 8.21
CA HIS A 67 9.76 -17.02 6.79
C HIS A 67 10.64 -15.81 6.47
N THR A 68 10.59 -14.74 7.28
CA THR A 68 11.47 -13.57 7.14
C THR A 68 12.92 -13.83 7.52
N ALA A 69 13.27 -14.99 8.08
CA ALA A 69 14.65 -15.46 8.23
C ALA A 69 14.98 -16.55 7.19
N MET A 70 14.03 -17.46 6.94
CA MET A 70 14.24 -18.59 6.03
C MET A 70 14.40 -18.16 4.57
N ILE A 71 13.59 -17.20 4.10
CA ILE A 71 13.63 -16.72 2.72
C ILE A 71 14.93 -15.95 2.43
N PRO A 72 15.36 -14.99 3.27
CA PRO A 72 16.67 -14.35 3.09
C PRO A 72 17.82 -15.35 3.02
N ALA A 73 17.89 -16.29 3.98
CA ALA A 73 18.94 -17.30 3.99
C ALA A 73 18.95 -18.15 2.72
N TRP A 74 17.77 -18.57 2.24
CA TRP A 74 17.66 -19.33 0.99
C TRP A 74 18.06 -18.50 -0.24
N LEU A 75 17.75 -17.20 -0.28
CA LEU A 75 18.13 -16.32 -1.38
C LEU A 75 19.64 -16.10 -1.43
N GLU A 76 20.25 -15.84 -0.28
CA GLU A 76 21.70 -15.66 -0.13
C GLU A 76 22.46 -16.95 -0.48
N GLU A 77 21.96 -18.13 -0.06
CA GLU A 77 22.55 -19.42 -0.44
C GLU A 77 22.44 -19.67 -1.95
N LYS A 78 21.29 -19.33 -2.55
CA LYS A 78 21.02 -19.60 -3.96
C LYS A 78 21.74 -18.65 -4.91
N TYR A 79 21.96 -17.41 -4.49
CA TYR A 79 22.56 -16.35 -5.29
C TYR A 79 23.66 -15.64 -4.48
N PRO A 80 24.79 -16.33 -4.20
CA PRO A 80 25.82 -15.83 -3.28
C PRO A 80 26.55 -14.58 -3.76
N ASP A 81 26.51 -14.29 -5.07
CA ASP A 81 27.13 -13.10 -5.67
C ASP A 81 26.18 -11.90 -5.76
N THR A 82 24.99 -11.98 -5.15
CA THR A 82 23.98 -10.91 -5.17
C THR A 82 23.94 -10.17 -3.83
N ASP A 83 24.05 -8.85 -3.88
CA ASP A 83 23.86 -8.01 -2.70
C ASP A 83 22.37 -7.83 -2.42
N PHE A 84 21.92 -8.37 -1.28
CA PHE A 84 20.53 -8.30 -0.86
C PHE A 84 20.30 -7.26 0.25
N THR A 85 19.17 -6.56 0.14
CA THR A 85 18.57 -5.80 1.24
C THR A 85 17.22 -6.41 1.60
N PHE A 86 16.93 -6.52 2.90
CA PHE A 86 15.68 -7.10 3.40
C PHE A 86 14.92 -6.13 4.30
N THR A 87 13.66 -5.82 3.96
CA THR A 87 12.76 -5.00 4.78
C THR A 87 11.64 -5.85 5.37
N ASN A 88 11.58 -5.96 6.71
CA ASN A 88 10.46 -6.60 7.40
C ASN A 88 9.44 -5.55 7.88
N ALA A 89 8.29 -5.49 7.20
CA ALA A 89 7.14 -4.65 7.55
C ALA A 89 5.99 -5.48 8.15
N GLY A 90 6.30 -6.40 9.06
CA GLY A 90 5.32 -7.15 9.84
C GLY A 90 4.75 -6.36 11.01
N LEU A 91 3.42 -6.39 11.19
CA LEU A 91 2.73 -5.74 12.31
C LEU A 91 1.64 -6.65 12.87
N SER A 92 1.81 -7.12 14.10
CA SER A 92 0.85 -8.03 14.76
C SER A 92 -0.56 -7.46 14.84
N SER A 93 -1.56 -8.34 14.81
CA SER A 93 -2.99 -7.99 14.88
C SER A 93 -3.44 -7.00 13.79
N THR A 94 -2.89 -7.12 12.59
CA THR A 94 -3.28 -6.30 11.43
C THR A 94 -3.57 -7.15 10.21
N CYS A 95 -4.57 -6.73 9.44
CA CYS A 95 -5.02 -7.35 8.20
C CYS A 95 -4.52 -6.59 6.96
N SER A 96 -4.86 -7.10 5.78
CA SER A 96 -4.52 -6.53 4.48
C SER A 96 -5.04 -5.10 4.30
N THR A 97 -6.20 -4.76 4.88
CA THR A 97 -6.72 -3.38 4.87
C THR A 97 -5.74 -2.42 5.53
N THR A 98 -5.30 -2.72 6.76
CA THR A 98 -4.28 -1.92 7.46
C THR A 98 -2.94 -1.96 6.72
N GLY A 99 -2.60 -3.11 6.13
CA GLY A 99 -1.44 -3.29 5.26
C GLY A 99 -1.41 -2.31 4.08
N ALA A 100 -2.55 -2.09 3.42
CA ALA A 100 -2.68 -1.16 2.30
C ALA A 100 -2.40 0.30 2.72
N PHE A 101 -2.93 0.74 3.86
CA PHE A 101 -2.71 2.10 4.37
C PHE A 101 -1.26 2.39 4.75
N ARG A 102 -0.49 1.37 5.13
CA ARG A 102 0.92 1.52 5.54
C ARG A 102 1.94 1.07 4.50
N LEU A 103 1.49 0.62 3.32
CA LEU A 103 2.38 0.11 2.26
C LEU A 103 3.44 1.14 1.88
N TYR A 104 3.05 2.41 1.74
CA TYR A 104 3.98 3.46 1.37
C TYR A 104 5.05 3.66 2.45
N ASP A 105 4.63 4.02 3.66
CA ASP A 105 5.54 4.38 4.75
C ASP A 105 6.42 3.20 5.21
N HIS A 106 5.89 1.98 5.21
CA HIS A 106 6.60 0.82 5.74
C HIS A 106 7.41 0.06 4.68
N VAL A 107 7.11 0.23 3.39
CA VAL A 107 7.78 -0.51 2.30
C VAL A 107 8.32 0.43 1.23
N LEU A 108 7.46 1.18 0.54
CA LEU A 108 7.87 1.91 -0.67
C LEU A 108 8.81 3.10 -0.37
N GLU A 109 8.68 3.71 0.80
CA GLU A 109 9.59 4.76 1.27
C GLU A 109 11.00 4.21 1.61
N LYS A 110 11.14 2.90 1.81
CA LYS A 110 12.43 2.26 2.13
C LYS A 110 13.30 1.99 0.90
N GLY A 111 12.84 2.42 -0.28
CA GLY A 111 13.53 2.28 -1.55
C GLY A 111 12.79 1.38 -2.54
N GLY A 112 13.28 1.33 -3.78
CA GLY A 112 12.71 0.47 -4.81
C GLY A 112 12.75 -1.00 -4.39
N ILE A 113 11.65 -1.72 -4.58
CA ILE A 113 11.53 -3.15 -4.26
C ILE A 113 11.56 -4.00 -5.53
N ASP A 114 12.23 -5.14 -5.45
CA ASP A 114 12.34 -6.11 -6.54
C ASP A 114 11.48 -7.34 -6.31
N LEU A 115 11.21 -7.63 -5.04
CA LEU A 115 10.29 -8.69 -4.61
C LEU A 115 9.53 -8.22 -3.37
N LEU A 116 8.20 -8.32 -3.42
CA LEU A 116 7.31 -8.10 -2.27
C LEU A 116 6.64 -9.42 -1.90
N ILE A 117 6.79 -9.83 -0.65
CA ILE A 117 6.12 -10.98 -0.05
C ILE A 117 4.99 -10.45 0.84
N VAL A 118 3.76 -10.90 0.58
CA VAL A 118 2.56 -10.45 1.31
C VAL A 118 1.95 -11.62 2.06
N GLU A 119 1.76 -11.48 3.37
CA GLU A 119 1.17 -12.52 4.22
C GLU A 119 0.16 -11.92 5.21
N PHE A 120 -1.13 -12.08 4.88
CA PHE A 120 -2.25 -11.68 5.73
C PHE A 120 -3.35 -12.75 5.77
N ALA A 121 -3.11 -13.96 5.27
CA ALA A 121 -4.19 -14.90 4.97
C ALA A 121 -4.99 -15.27 6.23
N VAL A 122 -4.29 -15.52 7.34
CA VAL A 122 -4.94 -15.80 8.63
C VAL A 122 -5.42 -14.53 9.35
N ASN A 123 -4.78 -13.37 9.11
CA ASN A 123 -5.20 -12.11 9.72
C ASN A 123 -6.49 -11.58 9.08
N ASP A 124 -6.67 -11.76 7.78
CA ASP A 124 -7.88 -11.36 7.08
C ASP A 124 -9.07 -12.20 7.56
N ASP A 125 -8.85 -13.51 7.78
CA ASP A 125 -9.86 -14.42 8.35
C ASP A 125 -10.15 -14.08 9.83
N GLN A 126 -9.12 -13.94 10.67
CA GLN A 126 -9.28 -13.89 12.13
C GLN A 126 -9.42 -12.48 12.72
N ASP A 127 -8.64 -11.52 12.23
CA ASP A 127 -8.61 -10.15 12.79
C ASP A 127 -9.64 -9.26 12.11
N ALA A 128 -9.80 -9.39 10.79
CA ALA A 128 -10.74 -8.56 10.02
C ALA A 128 -12.08 -9.25 9.72
N MET A 129 -12.19 -10.56 10.00
CA MET A 129 -13.38 -11.37 9.72
C MET A 129 -13.84 -11.23 8.27
N HIS A 130 -12.89 -11.09 7.34
CA HIS A 130 -13.17 -11.01 5.91
C HIS A 130 -13.78 -12.33 5.44
N SER A 131 -14.88 -12.23 4.71
CA SER A 131 -15.52 -13.40 4.13
C SER A 131 -14.60 -14.04 3.09
N LYS A 132 -14.71 -15.36 2.91
CA LYS A 132 -14.03 -16.08 1.82
C LYS A 132 -14.36 -15.49 0.44
N GLU A 133 -15.54 -14.93 0.28
CA GLU A 133 -15.98 -14.26 -0.94
C GLU A 133 -15.16 -13.00 -1.22
N GLN A 134 -14.82 -12.21 -0.19
CA GLN A 134 -13.93 -11.06 -0.31
C GLN A 134 -12.48 -11.46 -0.62
N ALA A 135 -12.05 -12.66 -0.20
CA ALA A 135 -10.69 -13.15 -0.47
C ALA A 135 -10.50 -13.77 -1.87
N THR A 136 -11.58 -13.96 -2.63
CA THR A 136 -11.56 -14.73 -3.90
C THR A 136 -12.14 -13.98 -5.10
N ARG A 137 -12.52 -12.71 -4.92
CA ARG A 137 -13.13 -11.84 -5.94
C ARG A 137 -12.42 -10.50 -5.97
#